data_AF-A0A391PEG5-F1
#
_entry.id   AF-A0A391PEG5-F1
#
_cell.length_a   1.000
_cell.length_b   1.000
_cell.length_c   1.000
_cell.angle_alpha   90.00
_cell.angle_beta   90.00
_cell.angle_gamma   90.00
#
_symmetry.space_group_name_H-M   'P 1'
#
loop_
_entity.id
_entity.type
_entity.pdbx_description
1 polymer ?
#
loop_
_entity_poly.entity_id
_entity_poly.type
_entity_poly.pdbx_seq_one_letter_code
_entity_poly.pdbx_strand_id
1 'polypeptide(L)'
;MQADSVIQKIRITAADGKDYSTNHYALEMIIAVGFKVNSERAVQFRKWVNQIAKEYTIKGWVMDDERLKRGTYLTEKYFDEQLERIREIRASERKFYQKITDIYATAIDYDKSSSITKRFYASVQNKMHYAVHGHTAAEIVKLHAETEFEKYRVIQDRLFMSDFDKYILELEEKAKEQ
;
A
#
# COMPACT_ATOMS: atom_id res chain seq x y z
N MET A 1 0.75 -36.33 17.92
CA MET A 1 1.68 -35.42 17.22
C MET A 1 2.99 -35.46 17.98
N GLN A 2 4.07 -35.91 17.33
CA GLN A 2 5.39 -36.03 17.94
C GLN A 2 5.97 -34.62 18.11
N ALA A 3 6.37 -34.24 19.34
CA ALA A 3 6.75 -32.88 19.68
C ALA A 3 8.03 -32.39 18.95
N ASP A 4 8.87 -33.32 18.49
CA ASP A 4 10.18 -33.02 17.92
C ASP A 4 10.15 -32.59 16.44
N SER A 5 9.02 -32.73 15.72
CA SER A 5 8.98 -32.41 14.29
C SER A 5 8.66 -30.94 13.97
N VAL A 6 8.23 -30.14 14.94
CA VAL A 6 7.73 -28.77 14.73
C VAL A 6 8.46 -27.72 15.57
N ILE A 7 9.43 -28.15 16.37
CA ILE A 7 10.19 -27.29 17.27
C ILE A 7 11.66 -27.32 16.86
N GLN A 8 12.19 -26.17 16.47
CA GLN A 8 13.63 -26.01 16.27
C GLN A 8 14.21 -25.36 17.53
N LYS A 9 15.14 -26.04 18.20
CA LYS A 9 15.92 -25.45 19.29
C LYS A 9 17.05 -24.63 18.66
N ILE A 10 16.94 -23.31 18.74
CA ILE A 10 18.01 -22.41 18.28
C ILE A 10 18.66 -21.83 19.53
N ARG A 11 19.98 -21.84 19.53
CA ARG A 11 20.78 -21.24 20.60
C ARG A 11 20.94 -19.75 20.25
N ILE A 12 20.42 -18.88 21.10
CA ILE A 12 20.53 -17.43 20.92
C ILE A 12 21.37 -16.88 22.07
N THR A 13 22.41 -16.14 21.74
CA THR A 13 23.25 -15.44 22.73
C THR A 13 22.56 -14.13 23.09
N ALA A 14 22.18 -13.95 24.35
CA ALA A 14 21.63 -12.68 24.83
C ALA A 14 22.75 -11.64 25.05
N ALA A 15 22.38 -10.38 25.29
CA ALA A 15 23.32 -9.29 25.58
C ALA A 15 24.30 -9.57 26.74
N ASP A 16 23.95 -10.53 27.59
CA ASP A 16 24.74 -10.99 28.74
C ASP A 16 25.81 -12.05 28.38
N GLY A 17 25.98 -12.37 27.08
CA GLY A 17 26.96 -13.36 26.60
C GLY A 17 26.62 -14.82 26.93
N LYS A 18 25.43 -15.08 27.50
CA LYS A 18 24.95 -16.43 27.82
C LYS A 18 24.08 -16.99 26.70
N ASP A 19 24.30 -18.26 26.41
CA ASP A 19 23.55 -19.02 25.41
C ASP A 19 22.26 -19.59 26.01
N TYR A 20 21.11 -19.12 25.51
CA TYR A 20 19.81 -19.66 25.89
C TYR A 20 19.29 -20.59 24.80
N SER A 21 18.79 -21.76 25.20
CA SER A 21 18.04 -22.65 24.30
C SER A 21 16.60 -22.13 24.20
N THR A 22 16.31 -21.35 23.16
CA THR A 22 14.97 -20.84 22.91
C THR A 22 14.24 -21.76 21.93
N ASN A 23 13.00 -22.12 22.26
CA ASN A 23 12.15 -22.92 21.38
C ASN A 23 11.57 -22.02 20.28
N HIS A 24 11.87 -22.32 19.03
CA HIS A 24 11.18 -21.72 17.88
C HIS A 24 10.05 -22.63 17.42
N TYR A 25 8.88 -22.04 17.24
CA TYR A 25 7.69 -22.73 16.75
C TYR A 25 7.42 -22.33 15.31
N ALA A 26 7.05 -23.30 14.48
CA ALA A 26 6.56 -23.02 13.14
C ALA A 26 5.31 -22.12 13.18
N LEU A 27 5.13 -21.29 12.14
CA LEU A 27 3.99 -20.38 12.03
C LEU A 27 2.65 -21.13 12.13
N GLU A 28 2.54 -22.29 11.51
CA GLU A 28 1.34 -23.14 11.55
C GLU A 28 0.98 -23.55 12.99
N MET A 29 1.98 -23.87 13.83
CA MET A 29 1.76 -24.18 15.24
C MET A 29 1.33 -22.95 16.03
N ILE A 30 1.93 -21.79 15.77
CA ILE A 30 1.54 -20.54 16.43
C ILE A 30 0.07 -20.22 16.11
N ILE A 31 -0.32 -20.35 14.85
CA ILE A 31 -1.71 -20.16 14.41
C ILE A 31 -2.63 -21.19 15.09
N ALA A 32 -2.29 -22.47 15.03
CA ALA A 32 -3.11 -23.55 15.61
C ALA A 32 -3.33 -23.35 17.12
N VAL A 33 -2.28 -23.03 17.87
CA VAL A 33 -2.36 -22.77 19.31
C VAL A 33 -3.15 -21.49 19.59
N GLY A 34 -2.93 -20.43 18.81
CA GLY A 34 -3.65 -19.16 18.95
C GLY A 34 -5.16 -19.26 18.77
N PHE A 35 -5.64 -20.19 17.93
CA PHE A 35 -7.07 -20.46 17.78
C PHE A 35 -7.63 -21.46 18.79
N LYS A 36 -6.82 -22.40 19.27
CA LYS A 36 -7.28 -23.50 20.13
C LYS A 36 -7.25 -23.19 21.62
N VAL A 37 -6.34 -22.33 22.08
CA VAL A 37 -6.14 -22.03 23.50
C VAL A 37 -7.06 -20.90 23.98
N ASN A 38 -7.52 -21.02 25.23
CA ASN A 38 -8.37 -20.02 25.87
C ASN A 38 -7.56 -19.18 26.87
N SER A 39 -6.81 -18.22 26.36
CA SER A 39 -6.03 -17.24 27.13
C SER A 39 -6.26 -15.83 26.62
N GLU A 40 -5.97 -14.82 27.43
CA GLU A 40 -6.10 -13.41 27.03
C GLU A 40 -5.27 -13.08 25.77
N ARG A 41 -4.03 -13.60 25.71
CA ARG A 41 -3.17 -13.47 24.51
C ARG A 41 -3.78 -14.15 23.29
N ALA A 42 -4.40 -15.33 23.45
CA ALA A 42 -5.07 -16.01 22.35
C ALA A 42 -6.30 -15.23 21.86
N VAL A 43 -7.02 -14.56 22.76
CA VAL A 43 -8.12 -13.64 22.41
C VAL A 43 -7.59 -12.46 21.60
N GLN A 44 -6.50 -11.83 22.03
CA GLN A 44 -5.86 -10.73 21.28
C GLN A 44 -5.40 -11.18 19.90
N PHE A 45 -4.78 -12.35 19.80
CA PHE A 45 -4.38 -12.95 18.53
C PHE A 45 -5.57 -13.14 17.58
N ARG A 46 -6.68 -13.71 18.06
CA ARG A 46 -7.89 -13.89 17.24
C ARG A 46 -8.50 -12.57 16.78
N LYS A 47 -8.51 -11.54 17.63
CA LYS A 47 -8.94 -10.19 17.23
C LYS A 47 -8.08 -9.66 16.06
N TRP A 48 -6.77 -9.80 16.18
CA TRP A 48 -5.83 -9.39 15.13
C TRP A 48 -6.02 -10.20 13.82
N VAL A 49 -6.13 -11.52 13.89
CA VAL A 49 -6.37 -12.34 12.67
C VAL A 49 -7.71 -12.00 12.02
N ASN A 50 -8.76 -11.79 12.81
CA ASN A 50 -10.07 -11.40 12.27
C ASN A 50 -10.03 -10.04 11.57
N GLN A 51 -9.21 -9.10 12.05
CA GLN A 51 -9.01 -7.82 11.38
C GLN A 51 -8.35 -8.01 10.00
N ILE A 52 -7.30 -8.84 9.93
CA ILE A 52 -6.63 -9.19 8.66
C ILE A 52 -7.62 -9.85 7.70
N ALA A 53 -8.37 -10.86 8.16
CA ALA A 53 -9.32 -11.58 7.32
C ALA A 53 -10.42 -10.65 6.78
N LYS A 54 -10.95 -9.77 7.65
CA LYS A 54 -11.95 -8.77 7.25
C LYS A 54 -11.39 -7.82 6.20
N GLU A 55 -10.20 -7.29 6.43
CA GLU A 55 -9.57 -6.34 5.51
C GLU A 55 -9.27 -6.98 4.14
N TYR A 56 -8.74 -8.20 4.14
CA TYR A 56 -8.51 -8.96 2.92
C TYR A 56 -9.81 -9.21 2.15
N THR A 57 -10.89 -9.55 2.86
CA THR A 57 -12.18 -9.85 2.22
C THR A 57 -12.80 -8.60 1.58
N ILE A 58 -12.64 -7.43 2.20
CA ILE A 58 -13.22 -6.18 1.71
C ILE A 58 -12.36 -5.55 0.61
N LYS A 59 -11.04 -5.48 0.82
CA LYS A 59 -10.11 -4.75 -0.07
C LYS A 59 -9.43 -5.64 -1.11
N GLY A 60 -9.38 -6.96 -0.88
CA GLY A 60 -8.63 -7.91 -1.70
C GLY A 60 -7.13 -8.00 -1.39
N TRP A 61 -6.64 -7.22 -0.41
CA TRP A 61 -5.24 -7.21 0.02
C TRP A 61 -5.10 -6.75 1.47
N VAL A 62 -3.99 -7.10 2.12
CA VAL A 62 -3.61 -6.64 3.47
C VAL A 62 -2.14 -6.29 3.48
N MET A 63 -1.77 -5.23 4.19
CA MET A 63 -0.40 -4.76 4.31
C MET A 63 -0.16 -4.15 5.68
N ASP A 64 1.05 -4.33 6.21
CA ASP A 64 1.47 -3.75 7.48
C ASP A 64 2.15 -2.40 7.24
N ASP A 65 1.34 -1.34 7.21
CA ASP A 65 1.77 0.03 6.93
C ASP A 65 2.78 0.57 7.96
N GLU A 66 2.64 0.17 9.23
CA GLU A 66 3.56 0.62 10.29
C GLU A 66 4.92 -0.03 10.12
N ARG A 67 4.96 -1.32 9.80
CA ARG A 67 6.21 -2.04 9.53
C ARG A 67 6.92 -1.50 8.28
N LEU A 68 6.17 -1.08 7.28
CA LEU A 68 6.70 -0.42 6.08
C LEU A 68 7.36 0.94 6.40
N LYS A 69 6.70 1.76 7.22
CA LYS A 69 7.22 3.08 7.59
C LYS A 69 8.47 3.02 8.47
N ARG A 70 8.59 1.99 9.32
CA ARG A 70 9.69 1.84 10.29
C ARG A 70 10.92 1.12 9.71
N GLY A 71 10.89 0.76 8.43
CA GLY A 71 12.06 0.31 7.64
C GLY A 71 12.78 -0.94 8.13
N THR A 72 12.22 -1.70 9.07
CA THR A 72 13.07 -2.48 9.98
C THR A 72 13.51 -3.84 9.45
N TYR A 73 12.83 -4.48 8.49
CA TYR A 73 13.26 -5.78 7.90
C TYR A 73 12.64 -6.06 6.53
N LEU A 74 12.26 -5.02 5.78
CA LEU A 74 11.71 -5.19 4.44
C LEU A 74 12.84 -5.02 3.44
N THR A 75 13.36 -6.16 2.96
CA THR A 75 14.40 -6.23 1.93
C THR A 75 13.93 -5.46 0.70
N GLU A 76 14.84 -4.78 -0.01
CA GLU A 76 14.59 -4.14 -1.32
C GLU A 76 13.75 -5.05 -2.25
N LYS A 77 14.07 -6.35 -2.21
CA LYS A 77 13.34 -7.45 -2.85
C LYS A 77 11.82 -7.47 -2.60
N TYR A 78 11.34 -7.15 -1.40
CA TYR A 78 9.90 -7.12 -1.11
C TYR A 78 9.19 -6.04 -1.93
N PHE A 79 9.79 -4.85 -2.02
CA PHE A 79 9.25 -3.76 -2.81
C PHE A 79 9.32 -4.06 -4.29
N ASP A 80 10.43 -4.65 -4.75
CA ASP A 80 10.57 -5.09 -6.14
C ASP A 80 9.50 -6.11 -6.53
N GLU A 81 9.21 -7.09 -5.67
CA GLU A 81 8.14 -8.07 -5.90
C GLU A 81 6.75 -7.41 -5.98
N GLN A 82 6.46 -6.40 -5.14
CA GLN A 82 5.19 -5.66 -5.24
C GLN A 82 5.12 -4.83 -6.53
N LEU A 83 6.22 -4.15 -6.89
CA LEU A 83 6.30 -3.37 -8.12
C LEU A 83 6.14 -4.26 -9.35
N GLU A 84 6.72 -5.46 -9.34
CA GLU A 84 6.60 -6.41 -10.44
C GLU A 84 5.17 -6.93 -10.57
N ARG A 85 4.48 -7.25 -9.47
CA ARG A 85 3.04 -7.59 -9.49
C ARG A 85 2.19 -6.46 -10.08
N ILE A 86 2.44 -5.21 -9.68
CA ILE A 86 1.75 -4.05 -10.24
C ILE A 86 2.06 -3.92 -11.74
N ARG A 87 3.30 -4.15 -12.15
CA ARG A 87 3.71 -4.13 -13.56
C ARG A 87 3.04 -5.23 -14.37
N GLU A 88 2.91 -6.44 -13.85
CA GLU A 88 2.20 -7.54 -14.50
C GLU A 88 0.71 -7.22 -14.71
N ILE A 89 0.05 -6.65 -13.69
CA ILE A 89 -1.35 -6.17 -13.81
C ILE A 89 -1.44 -5.09 -14.89
N ARG A 90 -0.54 -4.11 -14.89
CA ARG A 90 -0.52 -3.07 -15.92
C ARG A 90 -0.16 -3.62 -17.31
N ALA A 91 0.65 -4.66 -17.39
CA ALA A 91 0.99 -5.30 -18.66
C ALA A 91 -0.21 -6.02 -19.26
N SER A 92 -1.08 -6.62 -18.44
CA SER A 92 -2.34 -7.21 -18.93
C SER A 92 -3.29 -6.13 -19.46
N GLU A 93 -3.43 -5.00 -18.75
CA GLU A 93 -4.20 -3.83 -19.21
C GLU A 93 -3.64 -3.26 -20.51
N ARG A 94 -2.31 -3.06 -20.59
CA ARG A 94 -1.64 -2.58 -21.80
C ARG A 94 -1.87 -3.53 -22.97
N LYS A 95 -1.73 -4.85 -22.77
CA LYS A 95 -2.00 -5.86 -23.80
C LYS A 95 -3.45 -5.81 -24.25
N PHE A 96 -4.39 -5.54 -23.35
CA PHE A 96 -5.80 -5.39 -23.68
C PHE A 96 -6.07 -4.13 -24.51
N TYR A 97 -5.52 -2.97 -24.13
CA TYR A 97 -5.60 -1.75 -24.95
C TYR A 97 -4.95 -1.94 -26.32
N GLN A 98 -3.81 -2.63 -26.39
CA GLN A 98 -3.16 -2.96 -27.66
C GLN A 98 -4.08 -3.76 -28.57
N LYS A 99 -4.78 -4.78 -28.06
CA LYS A 99 -5.75 -5.56 -28.86
C LYS A 99 -6.88 -4.70 -29.42
N ILE A 100 -7.42 -3.77 -28.63
CA ILE A 100 -8.46 -2.84 -29.10
C ILE A 100 -7.90 -1.95 -30.21
N THR A 101 -6.67 -1.44 -30.03
CA THR A 101 -5.98 -0.66 -31.04
C THR A 101 -5.76 -1.45 -32.32
N ASP A 102 -5.30 -2.70 -32.22
CA ASP A 102 -5.05 -3.58 -33.36
C ASP A 102 -6.35 -3.85 -34.14
N ILE A 103 -7.45 -4.14 -33.45
CA ILE A 103 -8.77 -4.34 -34.09
C ILE A 103 -9.22 -3.05 -34.79
N TYR A 104 -9.15 -1.90 -34.11
CA TYR A 104 -9.60 -0.65 -34.72
C TYR A 104 -8.70 -0.21 -35.88
N ALA A 105 -7.41 -0.55 -35.85
CA ALA A 105 -6.48 -0.32 -36.96
C ALA A 105 -6.80 -1.16 -38.21
N THR A 106 -7.53 -2.27 -38.08
CA THR A 106 -8.03 -3.02 -39.25
C THR A 106 -9.21 -2.36 -39.96
N ALA A 107 -9.80 -1.32 -39.39
CA ALA A 107 -10.88 -0.59 -40.01
C ALA A 107 -10.38 0.16 -41.26
N ILE A 108 -11.20 0.18 -42.32
CA ILE A 108 -10.86 0.80 -43.61
C ILE A 108 -10.63 2.31 -43.47
N ASP A 109 -11.29 2.93 -42.49
CA ASP A 109 -11.29 4.37 -42.20
C ASP A 109 -10.36 4.77 -41.04
N TYR A 110 -9.46 3.88 -40.62
CA TYR A 110 -8.53 4.18 -39.55
C TYR A 110 -7.51 5.26 -39.95
N ASP A 111 -7.52 6.38 -39.23
CA ASP A 111 -6.46 7.38 -39.27
C ASP A 111 -6.08 7.80 -37.85
N LYS A 112 -4.82 7.54 -37.48
CA LYS A 112 -4.25 7.88 -36.17
C LYS A 112 -4.34 9.37 -35.84
N SER A 113 -4.30 10.24 -36.86
CA SER A 113 -4.33 11.69 -36.67
C SER A 113 -5.76 12.25 -36.52
N SER A 114 -6.76 11.48 -36.95
CA SER A 114 -8.17 11.89 -37.00
C SER A 114 -8.75 12.21 -35.61
N SER A 115 -9.56 13.27 -35.57
CA SER A 115 -10.31 13.65 -34.37
C SER A 115 -11.35 12.61 -33.95
N ILE A 116 -11.83 11.79 -34.89
CA ILE A 116 -12.81 10.71 -34.64
C ILE A 116 -12.12 9.59 -33.85
N THR A 117 -10.96 9.14 -34.31
CA THR A 117 -10.15 8.11 -33.65
C THR A 117 -9.71 8.51 -32.24
N LYS A 118 -9.31 9.77 -32.04
CA LYS A 118 -8.99 10.30 -30.70
C LYS A 118 -10.20 10.25 -29.76
N ARG A 119 -11.38 10.67 -30.24
CA ARG A 119 -12.62 10.62 -29.45
C ARG A 119 -13.06 9.18 -29.16
N PHE A 120 -12.89 8.27 -30.11
CA PHE A 120 -13.18 6.85 -29.92
C PHE A 120 -12.33 6.26 -28.78
N TYR A 121 -11.01 6.43 -28.83
CA TYR A 121 -10.14 5.91 -27.78
C TYR A 121 -10.42 6.57 -26.42
N ALA A 122 -10.65 7.88 -26.38
CA ALA A 122 -11.05 8.56 -25.14
C ALA A 122 -12.36 7.99 -24.56
N SER A 123 -13.35 7.71 -25.42
CA SER A 123 -14.63 7.14 -25.01
C SER A 123 -14.49 5.70 -24.50
N VAL A 124 -13.72 4.86 -25.20
CA VAL A 124 -13.44 3.48 -24.78
C VAL A 124 -12.70 3.47 -23.46
N GLN A 125 -11.65 4.28 -23.32
CA GLN A 125 -10.87 4.39 -22.09
C GLN A 125 -11.74 4.83 -20.91
N ASN A 126 -12.61 5.83 -21.11
CA ASN A 126 -13.50 6.31 -20.07
C ASN A 126 -14.52 5.24 -19.63
N LYS A 127 -15.07 4.47 -20.59
CA LYS A 127 -15.94 3.33 -20.31
C LYS A 127 -15.23 2.22 -19.55
N MET A 128 -13.97 1.95 -19.89
CA MET A 128 -13.15 0.94 -19.19
C MET A 128 -12.86 1.35 -17.74
N HIS A 129 -12.43 2.59 -17.52
CA HIS A 129 -12.23 3.11 -16.16
C HIS A 129 -13.51 3.00 -15.32
N TYR A 130 -14.66 3.32 -15.92
CA TYR A 130 -15.94 3.19 -15.22
C TYR A 130 -16.29 1.73 -14.91
N ALA A 131 -16.06 0.79 -15.84
CA ALA A 131 -16.36 -0.62 -15.63
C ALA A 131 -15.51 -1.27 -14.53
N VAL A 132 -14.24 -0.86 -14.38
CA VAL A 132 -13.33 -1.44 -13.37
C VAL A 132 -13.45 -0.74 -12.02
N HIS A 133 -13.57 0.59 -12.02
CA HIS A 133 -13.46 1.41 -10.80
C HIS A 133 -14.79 2.01 -10.34
N GLY A 134 -15.86 1.91 -11.14
CA GLY A 134 -17.13 2.59 -10.90
C GLY A 134 -17.10 4.11 -11.14
N HIS A 135 -15.98 4.63 -11.64
CA HIS A 135 -15.74 6.07 -11.80
C HIS A 135 -15.24 6.41 -13.19
N THR A 136 -15.64 7.58 -13.70
CA THR A 136 -15.10 8.10 -14.96
C THR A 136 -13.65 8.57 -14.78
N ALA A 137 -12.87 8.65 -15.85
CA ALA A 137 -11.50 9.15 -15.81
C ALA A 137 -11.40 10.56 -15.19
N ALA A 138 -12.38 11.43 -15.46
CA ALA A 138 -12.44 12.76 -14.86
C ALA A 138 -12.69 12.70 -13.35
N GLU A 139 -13.57 11.83 -12.88
CA GLU A 139 -13.83 11.61 -11.45
C GLU A 139 -12.60 11.03 -10.75
N ILE A 140 -11.89 10.09 -11.37
CA ILE A 140 -10.65 9.51 -10.83
C ILE A 140 -9.59 10.59 -10.65
N VAL A 141 -9.38 11.44 -11.66
CA VAL A 141 -8.42 12.55 -11.58
C VAL A 141 -8.81 13.52 -10.48
N LYS A 142 -10.10 13.86 -10.36
CA LYS A 142 -10.61 14.73 -9.31
C LYS A 142 -10.39 14.13 -7.92
N LEU A 143 -10.78 12.88 -7.72
CA LEU A 143 -10.64 12.17 -6.45
C LEU A 143 -9.16 12.09 -6.04
N HIS A 144 -8.28 11.79 -7.01
CA HIS A 144 -6.85 11.76 -6.76
C HIS A 144 -6.31 13.13 -6.32
N ALA A 145 -6.66 14.19 -7.05
CA ALA A 145 -6.27 15.55 -6.70
C ALA A 145 -6.76 15.96 -5.30
N GLU A 146 -8.00 15.63 -4.94
CA GLU A 146 -8.57 15.89 -3.60
C GLU A 146 -7.82 15.10 -2.51
N THR A 147 -7.50 13.82 -2.74
CA THR A 147 -6.74 13.01 -1.78
C THR A 147 -5.31 13.49 -1.56
N GLU A 148 -4.64 13.98 -2.60
CA GLU A 148 -3.31 14.59 -2.45
C GLU A 148 -3.41 15.94 -1.73
N PHE A 149 -4.36 16.78 -2.12
CA PHE A 149 -4.62 18.05 -1.46
C PHE A 149 -4.84 17.88 0.04
N GLU A 150 -5.67 16.92 0.47
CA GLU A 150 -5.91 16.66 1.89
C GLU A 150 -4.65 16.24 2.67
N LYS A 151 -3.77 15.41 2.07
CA LYS A 151 -2.49 15.03 2.69
C LYS A 151 -1.55 16.23 2.84
N TYR A 152 -1.40 17.02 1.78
CA TYR A 152 -0.52 18.16 1.78
C TYR A 152 -1.07 19.31 2.61
N ARG A 153 -2.39 19.51 2.68
CA ARG A 153 -3.05 20.51 3.52
C ARG A 153 -2.70 20.33 4.98
N VAL A 154 -2.79 19.12 5.53
CA VAL A 154 -2.45 18.86 6.95
C VAL A 154 -0.98 19.18 7.28
N ILE A 155 -0.07 18.93 6.34
CA ILE A 155 1.34 19.26 6.49
C ILE A 155 1.54 20.78 6.35
N GLN A 156 0.89 21.39 5.37
CA GLN A 156 0.97 22.81 5.07
C GLN A 156 0.41 23.63 6.22
N ASP A 157 -0.78 23.31 6.76
CA ASP A 157 -1.39 23.96 7.91
C ASP A 157 -0.53 23.86 9.17
N ARG A 158 0.19 22.75 9.36
CA ARG A 158 1.12 22.56 10.50
C ARG A 158 2.40 23.38 10.36
N LEU A 159 2.90 23.51 9.13
CA LEU A 159 4.13 24.25 8.81
C LEU A 159 3.85 25.70 8.42
N PHE A 160 2.58 26.11 8.41
CA PHE A 160 2.18 27.46 8.03
C PHE A 160 2.54 28.41 9.17
N MET A 161 3.58 29.21 8.93
CA MET A 161 3.85 30.42 9.70
C MET A 161 3.30 31.58 8.88
N SER A 162 2.35 32.32 9.46
CA SER A 162 1.85 33.54 8.84
C SER A 162 2.97 34.56 8.71
N ASP A 163 2.91 35.42 7.70
CA ASP A 163 3.84 36.56 7.58
C ASP A 163 3.81 37.45 8.83
N PHE A 164 2.69 37.47 9.57
CA PHE A 164 2.58 38.13 10.87
C PHE A 164 3.34 37.40 11.98
N ASP A 165 3.24 36.08 12.06
CA ASP A 165 3.97 35.28 13.06
C ASP A 165 5.48 35.39 12.83
N LYS A 166 5.88 35.39 11.55
CA LYS A 166 7.26 35.63 11.13
C LYS A 166 7.75 37.02 11.53
N TYR A 167 6.94 38.06 11.32
CA TYR A 167 7.27 39.43 11.72
C TYR A 167 7.39 39.59 13.25
N ILE A 168 6.52 38.94 14.03
CA ILE A 168 6.58 38.96 15.50
C ILE A 168 7.84 38.24 15.99
N LEU A 169 8.18 37.08 15.44
CA LEU A 169 9.42 36.36 15.75
C LEU A 169 10.67 37.21 15.45
N GLU A 170 10.69 37.89 14.30
CA GLU A 170 11.79 38.80 13.95
C GLU A 170 11.92 39.99 14.92
N LEU A 171 10.80 40.49 15.45
CA LEU A 171 10.82 41.54 16.47
C LEU A 171 11.30 41.02 17.83
N GLU A 172 10.89 39.82 18.22
CA GLU A 172 11.32 39.17 19.46
C GLU A 172 12.81 38.81 19.45
N GLU A 173 13.35 38.39 18.30
CA GLU A 173 14.79 38.14 18.14
C GLU A 173 15.59 39.44 18.25
N LYS A 174 15.16 40.50 17.55
CA LYS A 174 15.81 41.82 17.66
C LYS A 174 15.76 42.43 19.05
N ALA A 175 14.71 42.13 19.83
CA ALA A 175 14.58 42.57 21.21
C ALA A 175 15.46 41.79 22.20
N LYS A 176 15.91 40.58 21.85
CA LYS A 176 16.85 39.78 22.65
C LYS A 176 18.32 40.11 22.39
N GLU A 177 18.60 40.73 21.25
CA GLU A 177 19.95 41.18 20.85
C GLU A 177 20.30 42.60 21.36
N GLN A 178 19.37 43.28 22.03
CA GLN A 178 19.57 44.57 22.71
C GLN A 178 19.67 44.42 24.23
#